data_AF-A0A268EEQ6-F1
#
_entry.id   AF-A0A268EEQ6-F1
#
_cell.length_a   1.000
_cell.length_b   1.000
_cell.length_c   1.000
_cell.angle_alpha   90.00
_cell.angle_beta   90.00
_cell.angle_gamma   90.00
#
_symmetry.space_group_name_H-M   'P 1'
#
loop_
_entity.id
_entity.type
_entity.pdbx_description
1 polymer ?
#
loop_
_entity_poly.entity_id
_entity_poly.type
_entity_poly.pdbx_seq_one_letter_code
_entity_poly.pdbx_strand_id
1 'polypeptide(L)'
;MNLRSGTAEEGAGFNHVLDRHFNPNKNASQFSVTPDELKSILQSKEVVSTPVSRVLYSDIKLAEGSIEKQARYVREVTLDFNIGIDKLSGSPTNIMTVLTDKHGNLVTATPGVIK
;
A
#
# COMPACT_ATOMS: atom_id res chain seq x y z
N MET A 1 -1.78 6.18 -10.75
CA MET A 1 -2.36 4.95 -10.14
C MET A 1 -3.84 5.17 -9.90
N ASN A 2 -4.68 4.14 -10.02
CA ASN A 2 -6.10 4.22 -9.65
C ASN A 2 -6.28 3.89 -8.16
N LEU A 3 -6.70 4.86 -7.34
CA LEU A 3 -6.82 4.73 -5.88
C LEU A 3 -8.19 4.21 -5.43
N ARG A 4 -8.84 3.34 -6.21
CA ARG A 4 -10.18 2.78 -5.94
C ARG A 4 -10.50 2.65 -4.44
N SER A 5 -11.73 2.95 -4.04
CA SER A 5 -12.11 3.00 -2.62
C SER A 5 -11.81 1.69 -1.89
N GLY A 6 -12.29 0.56 -2.40
CA GLY A 6 -12.15 -0.76 -1.75
C GLY A 6 -12.70 -0.80 -0.32
N THR A 7 -12.39 -1.86 0.44
CA THR A 7 -12.79 -2.00 1.85
C THR A 7 -11.71 -2.70 2.68
N ALA A 8 -11.83 -2.64 4.01
CA ALA A 8 -10.94 -3.35 4.92
C ALA A 8 -11.05 -4.87 4.77
N GLU A 9 -12.26 -5.38 4.57
CA GLU A 9 -12.57 -6.82 4.40
C GLU A 9 -12.00 -7.36 3.09
N GLU A 10 -12.05 -6.57 2.02
CA GLU A 10 -11.43 -6.90 0.73
C GLU A 10 -9.89 -6.99 0.87
N GLY A 11 -9.32 -6.31 1.86
CA GLY A 11 -7.88 -6.21 2.02
C GLY A 11 -7.21 -5.38 0.91
N ALA A 12 -7.97 -4.49 0.26
CA ALA A 12 -7.47 -3.75 -0.89
C ALA A 12 -8.19 -2.40 -1.11
N GLY A 13 -7.52 -1.46 -1.76
CA GLY A 13 -8.01 -0.11 -2.04
C GLY A 13 -7.68 0.92 -0.96
N PHE A 14 -8.09 2.16 -1.16
CA PHE A 14 -7.69 3.26 -0.27
C PHE A 14 -8.32 3.14 1.13
N ASN A 15 -9.56 2.67 1.25
CA ASN A 15 -10.19 2.44 2.56
C ASN A 15 -9.48 1.36 3.38
N HIS A 16 -8.90 0.34 2.72
CA HIS A 16 -8.03 -0.62 3.37
C HIS A 16 -6.77 0.05 3.94
N VAL A 17 -6.15 0.97 3.18
CA VAL A 17 -5.00 1.73 3.65
C VAL A 17 -5.37 2.59 4.86
N LEU A 18 -6.53 3.24 4.85
CA LEU A 18 -7.03 4.01 5.99
C LEU A 18 -7.26 3.12 7.23
N ASP A 19 -7.97 2.00 7.08
CA ASP A 19 -8.23 1.08 8.20
C ASP A 19 -6.93 0.55 8.81
N ARG A 20 -5.91 0.25 7.98
CA ARG A 20 -4.71 -0.45 8.42
C ARG A 20 -3.56 0.47 8.85
N HIS A 21 -3.35 1.57 8.13
CA HIS A 21 -2.16 2.41 8.22
C HIS A 21 -2.43 3.85 8.73
N PHE A 22 -3.70 4.16 9.05
CA PHE A 22 -4.12 5.39 9.74
C PHE A 22 -4.89 5.08 11.04
N ASN A 23 -4.84 3.84 11.50
CA ASN A 23 -5.50 3.40 12.73
C ASN A 23 -4.43 2.95 13.72
N PRO A 24 -4.16 3.73 14.78
CA PRO A 24 -3.09 3.44 15.73
C PRO A 24 -3.30 2.14 16.52
N ASN A 25 -4.52 1.59 16.52
CA ASN A 25 -4.82 0.31 17.15
C ASN A 25 -4.39 -0.90 16.30
N LYS A 26 -4.01 -0.71 15.04
CA LYS A 26 -3.55 -1.79 14.17
C LYS A 26 -2.05 -2.00 14.35
N ASN A 27 -1.67 -3.28 14.42
CA ASN A 27 -0.27 -3.68 14.48
C ASN A 27 0.41 -3.61 13.10
N ALA A 28 0.58 -2.41 12.55
CA ALA A 28 1.13 -2.15 11.22
C ALA A 28 1.92 -0.83 11.18
N SER A 29 2.71 -0.60 10.12
CA SER A 29 3.35 0.70 9.89
C SER A 29 2.28 1.79 9.75
N GLN A 30 2.53 2.99 10.27
CA GLN A 30 1.52 4.05 10.31
C GLN A 30 2.00 5.28 9.54
N PHE A 31 1.15 5.82 8.66
CA PHE A 31 1.45 7.09 8.01
C PHE A 31 1.36 8.24 9.00
N SER A 32 2.25 9.22 8.84
CA SER A 32 2.23 10.49 9.57
C SER A 32 1.73 11.65 8.72
N VAL A 33 1.75 11.51 7.39
CA VAL A 33 1.05 12.41 6.46
C VAL A 33 -0.46 12.21 6.57
N THR A 34 -1.24 13.19 6.14
CA THR A 34 -2.70 13.09 6.04
C THR A 34 -3.13 12.14 4.92
N PRO A 35 -4.38 11.62 4.95
CA PRO A 35 -4.93 10.85 3.83
C PRO A 35 -4.88 11.55 2.47
N ASP A 36 -5.13 12.86 2.43
CA ASP A 36 -5.16 13.60 1.16
C ASP A 36 -3.74 13.89 0.63
N GLU A 37 -2.78 14.12 1.52
CA GLU A 37 -1.36 14.13 1.15
C GLU A 37 -0.93 12.77 0.60
N LEU A 38 -1.32 11.66 1.24
CA LEU A 38 -1.01 10.33 0.74
C LEU A 38 -1.61 10.07 -0.64
N LYS A 39 -2.86 10.48 -0.92
CA LYS A 39 -3.44 10.37 -2.27
C LYS A 39 -2.61 11.13 -3.30
N SER A 40 -2.22 12.36 -2.95
CA SER A 40 -1.40 13.22 -3.82
C SER A 40 -0.04 12.59 -4.09
N ILE A 41 0.61 12.01 -3.07
CA ILE A 41 1.87 11.27 -3.18
C ILE A 41 1.68 10.05 -4.10
N LEU A 42 0.67 9.20 -3.87
CA LEU A 42 0.43 7.98 -4.65
C LEU A 42 0.12 8.25 -6.13
N GLN A 43 -0.33 9.46 -6.46
CA GLN A 43 -0.60 9.91 -7.82
C GLN A 43 0.53 10.75 -8.42
N SER A 44 1.58 11.04 -7.65
CA SER A 44 2.71 11.83 -8.13
C SER A 44 3.46 11.11 -9.26
N LYS A 45 4.11 11.90 -10.12
CA LYS A 45 4.92 11.36 -11.22
C LYS A 45 6.02 10.45 -10.67
N GLU A 46 6.65 10.84 -9.57
CA GLU A 46 7.67 10.05 -8.88
C GLU A 46 7.16 8.65 -8.56
N VAL A 47 6.06 8.52 -7.80
CA VAL A 47 5.51 7.21 -7.40
C VAL A 47 5.02 6.39 -8.60
N VAL A 48 4.32 7.02 -9.54
CA VAL A 48 3.74 6.32 -10.70
C VAL A 48 4.83 5.84 -11.68
N SER A 49 5.95 6.56 -11.76
CA SER A 49 7.08 6.20 -12.63
C SER A 49 8.05 5.20 -11.99
N THR A 50 7.99 4.99 -10.66
CA THR A 50 8.81 3.98 -9.99
C THR A 50 8.57 2.59 -10.58
N PRO A 51 9.63 1.89 -11.02
CA PRO A 51 9.49 0.56 -11.61
C PRO A 51 9.00 -0.46 -10.57
N VAL A 52 8.33 -1.49 -11.06
CA VAL A 52 7.98 -2.65 -10.24
C VAL A 52 9.28 -3.37 -9.87
N SER A 53 9.54 -3.54 -8.57
CA SER A 53 10.74 -4.20 -8.06
C SER A 53 10.57 -5.71 -7.96
N ARG A 54 9.35 -6.19 -7.67
CA ARG A 54 9.00 -7.62 -7.61
C ARG A 54 7.49 -7.84 -7.76
N VAL A 55 7.12 -9.09 -8.02
CA VAL A 55 5.72 -9.54 -8.01
C VAL A 55 5.53 -10.53 -6.86
N LEU A 56 4.53 -10.28 -6.02
CA LEU A 56 4.06 -11.21 -4.99
C LEU A 56 2.77 -11.87 -5.45
N TYR A 57 2.47 -13.05 -4.94
CA TYR A 57 1.21 -13.74 -5.20
C TYR A 57 0.45 -13.93 -3.89
N SER A 58 -0.85 -13.66 -3.93
CA SER A 58 -1.75 -13.89 -2.80
C SER A 58 -2.93 -14.73 -3.26
N ASP A 59 -3.28 -15.72 -2.44
CA ASP A 59 -4.49 -16.51 -2.62
C ASP A 59 -5.69 -15.66 -2.16
N ILE A 60 -6.67 -15.46 -3.03
CA ILE A 60 -7.92 -14.75 -2.70
C ILE A 60 -9.07 -15.74 -2.83
N LYS A 61 -9.89 -15.83 -1.77
CA LYS A 61 -11.11 -16.63 -1.79
C LYS A 61 -12.23 -15.83 -2.47
N LEU A 62 -12.76 -16.36 -3.56
CA LEU A 62 -13.89 -15.78 -4.28
C LEU A 62 -15.21 -16.13 -3.58
N ALA A 63 -16.28 -15.43 -3.95
CA ALA A 63 -17.59 -15.54 -3.30
C ALA A 63 -18.18 -16.96 -3.38
N GLU A 64 -17.91 -17.68 -4.47
CA GLU A 64 -18.28 -19.07 -4.69
C GLU A 64 -17.38 -20.09 -3.96
N GLY A 65 -16.38 -19.61 -3.20
CA GLY A 65 -15.50 -20.41 -2.37
C GLY A 65 -14.23 -20.92 -3.06
N SER A 66 -14.04 -20.63 -4.34
CA SER A 66 -12.82 -20.93 -5.08
C SER A 66 -11.65 -20.04 -4.62
N ILE A 67 -10.40 -20.46 -4.89
CA ILE A 67 -9.21 -19.67 -4.60
C ILE A 67 -8.58 -19.23 -5.92
N GLU A 68 -8.39 -17.94 -6.08
CA GLU A 68 -7.65 -17.34 -7.19
C GLU A 68 -6.30 -16.80 -6.71
N LYS A 69 -5.22 -17.16 -7.42
CA LYS A 69 -3.91 -16.53 -7.22
C LYS A 69 -3.87 -15.17 -7.91
N GLN A 70 -3.77 -14.11 -7.12
CA GLN A 70 -3.63 -12.76 -7.65
C GLN A 70 -2.20 -12.23 -7.49
N ALA A 71 -1.66 -11.73 -8.61
CA ALA A 71 -0.38 -11.02 -8.63
C ALA A 71 -0.51 -9.63 -8.00
N ARG A 72 0.47 -9.26 -7.19
CA ARG A 72 0.66 -7.95 -6.55
C ARG A 72 1.98 -7.37 -7.00
N TYR A 73 1.95 -6.24 -7.70
CA TYR A 73 3.11 -5.59 -8.26
C TYR A 73 3.65 -4.59 -7.25
N VAL A 74 4.82 -4.90 -6.70
CA VAL A 74 5.45 -4.14 -5.62
C VAL A 74 6.31 -3.03 -6.22
N ARG A 75 6.16 -1.82 -5.69
CA ARG A 75 7.07 -0.69 -5.90
C ARG A 75 7.61 -0.27 -4.54
N GLU A 76 8.91 -0.05 -4.45
CA GLU A 76 9.54 0.57 -3.28
C GLU A 76 9.97 1.97 -3.71
N VAL A 77 9.39 2.97 -3.07
CA VAL A 77 9.60 4.39 -3.37
C VAL A 77 10.36 5.01 -2.21
N THR A 78 11.43 5.73 -2.49
CA THR A 78 12.12 6.58 -1.51
C THR A 78 11.76 8.03 -1.80
N LEU A 79 11.20 8.74 -0.82
CA LEU A 79 10.79 10.14 -0.92
C LEU A 79 11.79 11.06 -0.20
N ASP A 80 11.71 12.36 -0.45
CA ASP A 80 12.61 13.35 0.18
C ASP A 80 12.23 13.72 1.62
N PHE A 81 11.14 13.17 2.15
CA PHE A 81 10.64 13.46 3.49
C PHE A 81 10.04 12.22 4.14
N ASN A 82 10.02 12.22 5.48
CA ASN A 82 9.41 11.13 6.24
C ASN A 82 7.89 11.13 6.05
N ILE A 83 7.35 9.95 5.73
CA ILE A 83 5.92 9.76 5.47
C ILE A 83 5.19 8.97 6.56
N GLY A 84 5.93 8.39 7.50
CA GLY A 84 5.35 7.59 8.58
C GLY A 84 6.39 6.89 9.43
N ILE A 85 5.90 5.98 10.27
CA ILE A 85 6.70 5.12 11.13
C ILE A 85 6.65 3.70 10.56
N ASP A 86 7.82 3.15 10.25
CA ASP A 86 7.95 1.73 9.91
C ASP A 86 7.82 0.87 11.17
N LYS A 87 6.88 -0.07 11.16
CA LYS A 87 6.60 -0.94 12.29
C LYS A 87 7.76 -1.88 12.63
N LEU A 88 8.55 -2.29 11.64
CA LEU A 88 9.64 -3.24 11.85
C LEU A 88 10.81 -2.58 12.60
N SER A 89 11.13 -1.33 12.25
CA SER A 89 12.21 -0.56 12.89
C SER A 89 11.75 0.33 14.04
N GLY A 90 10.46 0.63 14.15
CA GLY A 90 9.92 1.61 15.11
C GLY A 90 10.36 3.05 14.84
N SER A 91 10.94 3.34 13.67
CA SER A 91 11.57 4.62 13.35
C SER A 91 10.82 5.35 12.22
N PRO A 92 10.92 6.68 12.15
CA PRO A 92 10.48 7.44 10.98
C PRO A 92 11.12 6.91 9.70
N THR A 93 10.35 6.91 8.61
CA THR A 93 10.80 6.44 7.31
C THR A 93 10.28 7.32 6.18
N ASN A 94 11.12 7.52 5.17
CA ASN A 94 10.79 8.12 3.88
C ASN A 94 10.59 7.06 2.78
N ILE A 95 10.69 5.77 3.13
CA ILE A 95 10.45 4.67 2.21
C ILE A 95 8.98 4.27 2.29
N MET A 96 8.34 4.09 1.13
CA MET A 96 6.98 3.61 1.00
C MET A 96 6.94 2.41 0.06
N THR A 97 6.30 1.33 0.50
CA THR A 97 5.98 0.21 -0.37
C THR A 97 4.55 0.35 -0.89
N VAL A 98 4.37 0.24 -2.21
CA VAL A 98 3.06 0.31 -2.87
C VAL A 98 2.80 -0.98 -3.65
N LEU A 99 1.63 -1.58 -3.45
CA LEU A 99 1.18 -2.75 -4.17
C LEU A 99 0.02 -2.36 -5.07
N THR A 100 0.13 -2.73 -6.35
CA THR A 100 -0.99 -2.65 -7.30
C THR A 100 -1.39 -4.02 -7.82
N ASP A 101 -2.60 -4.12 -8.35
CA ASP A 101 -2.96 -5.24 -9.22
C ASP A 101 -2.38 -5.07 -10.64
N LYS A 102 -2.69 -6.01 -11.54
CA LYS A 102 -2.24 -6.00 -12.95
C LYS A 102 -2.80 -4.83 -13.77
N HIS A 103 -3.84 -4.16 -13.30
CA HIS A 103 -4.45 -3.01 -13.95
C HIS A 103 -3.94 -1.68 -13.38
N GLY A 104 -3.03 -1.71 -12.40
CA GLY A 104 -2.52 -0.51 -11.74
C GLY A 104 -3.50 0.10 -10.73
N ASN A 105 -4.48 -0.69 -10.26
CA ASN A 105 -5.31 -0.29 -9.14
C ASN A 105 -4.57 -0.51 -7.82
N LEU A 106 -4.72 0.42 -6.88
CA LEU A 106 -4.17 0.31 -5.55
C LEU A 106 -4.72 -0.94 -4.85
N VAL A 107 -3.80 -1.74 -4.32
CA VAL A 107 -4.10 -2.80 -3.35
C VAL A 107 -3.82 -2.26 -1.97
N THR A 108 -2.57 -1.88 -1.69
CA THR A 108 -2.20 -1.24 -0.43
C THR A 108 -0.97 -0.36 -0.60
N ALA A 109 -0.74 0.53 0.37
CA ALA A 109 0.47 1.32 0.51
C ALA A 109 0.85 1.36 2.00
N THR A 110 2.14 1.22 2.31
CA THR A 110 2.63 1.16 3.69
C THR A 110 3.95 1.92 3.83
N PRO A 111 4.18 2.64 4.95
CA PRO A 111 5.53 3.07 5.32
C PRO A 111 6.45 1.88 5.53
N GLY A 112 7.69 2.02 5.06
CA GLY A 112 8.73 1.00 5.11
C GLY A 112 8.70 0.02 3.94
N VAL A 113 9.61 -0.96 4.02
CA VAL A 113 9.69 -2.09 3.08
C VAL A 113 8.90 -3.28 3.59
N ILE A 114 8.23 -4.01 2.70
CA ILE A 114 7.68 -5.33 3.03
C ILE A 114 8.77 -6.40 2.81
N LYS A 115 8.95 -7.31 3.76
CA LYS A 115 9.86 -8.45 3.61
C LYS A 115 9.08 -9.74 3.41
#